data_AF-A0A7J4JDS7-F1
#
_entry.id   AF-A0A7J4JDS7-F1
#
_cell.length_a   1.000
_cell.length_b   1.000
_cell.length_c   1.000
_cell.angle_alpha   90.00
_cell.angle_beta   90.00
_cell.angle_gamma   90.00
#
_symmetry.space_group_name_H-M   'P 1'
#
loop_
_entity.id
_entity.type
_entity.pdbx_description
1 polymer ?
#
loop_
_entity_poly.entity_id
_entity_poly.type
_entity_poly.pdbx_seq_one_letter_code
_entity_poly.pdbx_strand_id
1 'polypeptide(L)' 'MRDQSHMEQVERWANFVRDNPTQWKKIHTKFINALFQKNAEVIQRLLQQPNGKQKLIELYDIKNVEGCEWLK' A
#
# COMPACT_ATOMS: atom_id res chain seq x y z
N MET A 1 -20.39 -6.30 -0.20
CA MET A 1 -20.82 -5.22 0.71
C MET A 1 -19.56 -4.46 1.09
N ARG A 2 -19.42 -3.17 0.77
CA ARG A 2 -18.23 -2.40 1.20
C ARG A 2 -18.30 -2.29 2.73
N ASP A 3 -17.24 -2.69 3.42
CA ASP A 3 -17.17 -2.64 4.89
C ASP A 3 -17.50 -1.23 5.39
N GLN A 4 -18.38 -1.12 6.40
CA GLN A 4 -18.74 0.16 7.03
C GLN A 4 -17.50 0.92 7.50
N SER A 5 -16.45 0.20 7.93
CA SER A 5 -15.17 0.77 8.34
C SER A 5 -14.45 1.54 7.23
N HIS A 6 -14.62 1.14 5.97
CA HIS A 6 -14.00 1.84 4.84
C HIS A 6 -14.68 3.19 4.58
N MET A 7 -16.01 3.21 4.60
CA MET A 7 -16.77 4.45 4.40
C MET A 7 -16.54 5.45 5.54
N GLU A 8 -16.46 4.97 6.78
CA GLU A 8 -16.12 5.81 7.94
C GLU A 8 -14.72 6.44 7.80
N GLN A 9 -13.74 5.70 7.30
CA GLN A 9 -12.40 6.24 7.07
C GLN A 9 -12.40 7.30 5.98
N VAL A 10 -13.14 7.09 4.90
CA VAL A 10 -13.31 8.07 3.82
C VAL A 10 -13.95 9.34 4.36
N GLU A 11 -15.02 9.22 5.15
CA GLU A 11 -15.71 10.37 5.75
C GLU A 11 -14.80 11.15 6.72
N ARG A 12 -14.04 10.46 7.57
CA ARG A 12 -13.04 11.10 8.45
C ARG A 12 -12.00 11.88 7.67
N TRP A 13 -11.47 11.31 6.59
CA TRP A 13 -10.51 12.01 5.73
C TRP A 13 -11.15 13.20 5.00
N ALA A 14 -12.38 13.06 4.49
CA ALA A 14 -13.09 14.14 3.83
C ALA A 14 -13.32 15.32 4.78
N ASN A 15 -13.77 15.04 6.01
CA ASN A 15 -13.92 16.05 7.06
C ASN A 15 -12.58 16.69 7.41
N PHE A 16 -11.52 15.90 7.60
CA PHE A 16 -10.18 16.43 7.89
C PHE A 16 -9.64 17.36 6.80
N VAL A 17 -9.82 17.00 5.52
CA VAL A 17 -9.39 17.81 4.37
C VAL A 17 -10.17 19.12 4.32
N ARG A 18 -11.49 19.06 4.51
CA ARG A 18 -12.36 20.25 4.56
C ARG A 18 -11.94 21.21 5.67
N ASP A 19 -11.65 20.67 6.87
CA ASP A 19 -11.37 21.48 8.04
C ASP A 19 -9.90 21.97 8.09
N ASN A 20 -9.00 21.42 7.25
CA ASN A 20 -7.57 21.75 7.21
C ASN A 20 -7.04 22.03 5.78
N PRO A 21 -7.62 22.98 5.02
CA PRO A 21 -7.46 23.11 3.57
C PRO A 21 -6.00 23.31 3.08
N THR A 22 -5.13 23.89 3.90
CA THR A 22 -3.73 24.16 3.55
C THR A 22 -2.74 23.13 4.10
N GLN A 23 -3.13 22.36 5.13
CA GLN A 23 -2.23 21.47 5.86
C GLN A 23 -2.44 19.99 5.52
N TRP A 24 -3.67 19.61 5.12
CA TRP A 24 -4.05 18.22 4.92
C TRP A 24 -3.12 17.49 3.95
N LYS A 25 -2.67 18.17 2.88
CA LYS A 25 -1.85 17.58 1.82
C LYS A 25 -0.55 17.02 2.38
N LYS A 26 0.14 17.77 3.25
CA LYS A 26 1.41 17.33 3.84
C LYS A 26 1.22 16.08 4.71
N ILE A 27 0.16 16.04 5.51
CA ILE A 27 -0.13 14.92 6.43
C ILE A 27 -0.56 13.69 5.63
N HIS A 28 -1.47 13.86 4.67
CA HIS A 28 -1.93 12.81 3.78
C HIS A 28 -0.77 12.21 2.96
N THR A 29 0.06 13.05 2.34
CA THR A 29 1.23 12.57 1.59
C THR A 29 2.19 11.79 2.48
N LYS A 30 2.45 12.25 3.72
CA LYS A 30 3.27 11.47 4.67
C LYS A 30 2.66 10.10 4.99
N PHE A 31 1.35 10.05 5.22
CA PHE A 31 0.63 8.80 5.49
C PHE A 31 0.73 7.84 4.30
N ILE A 32 0.41 8.30 3.08
CA ILE A 32 0.50 7.48 1.86
C ILE A 32 1.93 7.00 1.61
N ASN A 33 2.94 7.87 1.78
CA ASN A 33 4.34 7.48 1.63
C ASN A 33 4.76 6.41 2.64
N ALA A 34 4.28 6.51 3.89
CA ALA A 34 4.54 5.48 4.90
C ALA A 34 3.91 4.12 4.53
N LEU A 35 2.72 4.12 3.92
CA LEU A 35 2.11 2.88 3.41
C LEU A 35 2.95 2.25 2.30
N PHE A 36 3.44 3.05 1.35
CA PHE A 36 4.32 2.54 0.29
C PHE A 36 5.63 1.99 0.86
N GLN A 37 6.24 2.70 1.81
CA GLN A 37 7.46 2.23 2.48
C GLN A 37 7.23 0.90 3.20
N LYS A 38 6.13 0.76 3.93
CA LYS A 38 5.80 -0.49 4.62
C LYS A 38 5.51 -1.63 3.66
N ASN A 39 4.83 -1.37 2.55
CA ASN A 39 4.64 -2.38 1.53
C ASN A 39 5.98 -2.86 0.95
N ALA A 40 6.88 -1.93 0.61
CA ALA A 40 8.23 -2.27 0.14
C ALA A 40 9.00 -3.12 1.17
N GLU A 41 8.95 -2.77 2.46
CA GLU A 41 9.55 -3.58 3.53
C GLU A 41 8.98 -5.00 3.59
N VAL A 42 7.66 -5.15 3.46
CA VAL A 42 7.00 -6.47 3.47
C VAL A 42 7.43 -7.30 2.27
N ILE A 43 7.47 -6.70 1.07
CA ILE A 43 7.95 -7.38 -0.15
C ILE A 43 9.40 -7.84 0.04
N GLN A 44 10.28 -6.99 0.54
CA GLN A 44 11.68 -7.34 0.79
C GLN A 44 11.83 -8.48 1.81
N ARG A 45 11.06 -8.44 2.90
CA ARG A 45 11.03 -9.53 3.89
C ARG A 45 10.52 -10.83 3.29
N LEU A 46 9.52 -10.77 2.41
CA LEU A 46 9.02 -11.95 1.72
C LEU A 46 10.11 -12.52 0.82
N LEU A 47 10.78 -11.71 0.00
CA LEU A 47 11.85 -12.18 -0.90
C LEU A 47 13.00 -12.91 -0.19
N GLN A 48 13.27 -12.58 1.09
CA GLN A 48 14.28 -13.27 1.91
C GLN A 48 13.85 -14.67 2.39
N GLN A 49 12.56 -15.01 2.29
CA GLN A 49 12.06 -16.33 2.69
C GLN A 49 12.30 -17.37 1.57
N PRO A 50 12.53 -18.66 1.91
CA PRO A 50 12.77 -19.71 0.92
C PRO A 50 11.68 -19.84 -0.16
N ASN A 51 10.42 -19.53 0.17
CA ASN A 51 9.28 -19.53 -0.76
C ASN A 51 8.70 -18.14 -1.03
N GLY A 52 9.44 -17.09 -0.71
CA GLY A 52 9.02 -15.70 -0.81
C GLY A 52 8.58 -15.27 -2.20
N LYS A 53 9.43 -15.58 -3.17
CA LYS A 53 9.21 -15.26 -4.58
C LYS A 53 7.94 -15.91 -5.13
N GLN A 54 7.71 -17.19 -4.81
CA GLN A 54 6.51 -17.93 -5.21
C GLN A 54 5.24 -17.26 -4.65
N LYS A 55 5.26 -16.93 -3.34
CA LYS A 55 4.13 -16.24 -2.67
C LYS A 55 3.82 -14.89 -3.32
N LEU A 56 4.84 -14.11 -3.70
CA LEU A 56 4.63 -12.82 -4.34
C LEU A 56 4.04 -12.97 -5.75
N ILE A 57 4.48 -13.97 -6.51
CA ILE A 57 3.91 -14.27 -7.84
C ILE A 57 2.43 -14.61 -7.73
N GLU A 58 2.06 -15.46 -6.76
CA GLU A 58 0.68 -15.86 -6.51
C GLU A 58 -0.18 -14.68 -6.00
N LEU A 59 0.35 -13.91 -5.05
CA LEU A 59 -0.37 -12.79 -4.43
C LEU A 59 -0.69 -11.67 -5.43
N TYR A 60 0.21 -11.39 -6.36
CA TYR A 60 0.09 -10.32 -7.34
C TYR A 60 -0.33 -10.80 -8.74
N ASP A 61 -0.67 -12.09 -8.90
CA ASP A 61 -1.01 -12.72 -10.20
C ASP A 61 0.00 -12.38 -11.32
N ILE A 62 1.29 -12.49 -11.00
CA ILE A 62 2.37 -12.09 -11.90
C ILE A 62 2.56 -13.15 -12.98
N LYS A 63 2.10 -12.85 -14.19
CA LYS A 63 2.19 -13.74 -15.36
C LYS A 63 3.52 -13.65 -16.11
N ASN A 64 4.17 -12.50 -16.07
CA ASN A 64 5.47 -12.28 -16.69
C ASN A 64 6.52 -11.95 -15.61
N VAL A 65 7.21 -12.98 -15.14
CA VAL A 65 8.26 -12.85 -14.12
C VAL A 65 9.49 -12.14 -14.68
N GLU A 66 9.81 -12.32 -15.98
CA GLU A 66 10.99 -11.71 -16.61
C GLU A 66 10.88 -10.18 -16.70
N GLY A 67 9.67 -9.66 -16.89
CA GLY A 67 9.37 -8.23 -16.88
C GLY A 67 9.29 -7.60 -15.48
N CYS A 68 9.36 -8.38 -14.41
CA CYS A 68 9.31 -7.89 -13.03
C CYS A 68 10.71 -7.89 -12.40
N GLU A 69 11.51 -6.89 -12.75
CA GLU A 69 12.91 -6.80 -12.31
C GLU A 69 13.09 -6.78 -10.79
N TRP A 70 12.10 -6.27 -10.04
CA TRP A 70 12.12 -6.22 -8.58
C TRP A 70 11.86 -7.58 -7.89
N LEU A 71 11.52 -8.64 -8.65
CA LEU A 71 11.41 -10.03 -8.18
C LEU A 71 12.71 -10.84 -8.34
N LYS A 72 13.77 -10.23 -8.89
CA LYS A 72 15.09 -10.86 -9.04
C LYS A 72 15.87 -10.74 -7.75
#